data_AF-A0A371DM40-F1
#
_entry.id   AF-A0A371DM40-F1
#
_cell.length_a   1.000
_cell.length_b   1.000
_cell.length_c   1.000
_cell.angle_alpha   90.00
_cell.angle_beta   90.00
_cell.angle_gamma   90.00
#
_symmetry.space_group_name_H-M   'P 1'
#
loop_
_entity.id
_entity.type
_entity.pdbx_description
1 polymer ?
#
loop_
_entity_poly.entity_id
_entity_poly.type
_entity_poly.pdbx_seq_one_letter_code
_entity_poly.pdbx_strand_id
1 'polypeptide(L)'
;MERPPSPARDLQATEDDAQSSSPLSPSTSVTVPELSLLSVDGPLEEATKDHEVITAPLLTRGAYLAADMADKRHQYGVLGSVVAIKDKDGSYAPEDPRLYVNTNAPFLTIVCGVQGSGKSHTVSVLLENMLISGFEAIGVSEKALSGLVLHFGEGGSGTGPCEAGWLGCSEVAGVRPPRIMVYVSSSSLSTMRRVYAPLGHSVTVEPLLFSEKELDVEAILSMMAVGGSESAPLYMHRVMTI
;
A
#
# COMPACT_ATOMS: atom_id res chain seq x y z
N MET A 1 -87.98 -11.91 -33.13
CA MET A 1 -87.22 -12.12 -34.38
C MET A 1 -85.80 -12.47 -33.99
N GLU A 2 -85.56 -13.70 -33.55
CA GLU A 2 -85.31 -14.91 -34.36
C GLU A 2 -83.81 -15.08 -34.71
N ARG A 3 -83.15 -16.00 -33.99
CA ARG A 3 -82.20 -17.00 -34.55
C ARG A 3 -83.05 -18.14 -35.16
N PRO A 4 -82.57 -19.06 -36.04
CA PRO A 4 -81.20 -19.60 -36.26
C PRO A 4 -80.96 -19.86 -37.81
N PRO A 5 -80.24 -20.89 -38.36
CA PRO A 5 -79.27 -21.90 -37.85
C PRO A 5 -77.96 -22.12 -38.69
N SER A 6 -77.08 -22.97 -38.14
CA SER A 6 -75.88 -23.68 -38.67
C SER A 6 -76.26 -24.86 -39.62
N PRO A 7 -75.45 -25.91 -39.98
CA PRO A 7 -74.01 -26.27 -39.80
C PRO A 7 -73.32 -26.99 -41.02
N ALA A 8 -72.12 -27.59 -40.77
CA ALA A 8 -71.58 -28.87 -41.29
C ALA A 8 -70.48 -28.86 -42.39
N ARG A 9 -69.28 -29.39 -42.06
CA ARG A 9 -68.94 -30.81 -42.30
C ARG A 9 -67.53 -31.19 -41.80
N ASP A 10 -67.49 -32.36 -41.16
CA ASP A 10 -66.32 -33.14 -40.75
C ASP A 10 -65.45 -33.63 -41.92
N LEU A 11 -64.18 -33.93 -41.65
CA LEU A 11 -63.51 -35.15 -42.10
C LEU A 11 -62.28 -35.46 -41.21
N GLN A 12 -62.30 -36.70 -40.69
CA GLN A 12 -61.33 -37.35 -39.81
C GLN A 12 -60.12 -37.95 -40.54
N ALA A 13 -59.14 -38.32 -39.71
CA ALA A 13 -58.13 -39.40 -39.85
C ALA A 13 -56.85 -39.01 -40.63
N THR A 14 -55.63 -39.39 -40.26
CA THR A 14 -55.12 -40.57 -39.52
C THR A 14 -53.73 -40.28 -38.91
N GLU A 15 -53.40 -41.01 -37.83
CA GLU A 15 -52.05 -41.44 -37.36
C GLU A 15 -51.24 -42.08 -38.52
N ASP A 16 -49.92 -42.28 -38.57
CA ASP A 16 -48.84 -42.47 -37.59
C ASP A 16 -47.47 -42.40 -38.34
N ASP A 17 -46.39 -42.30 -37.55
CA ASP A 17 -45.02 -42.75 -37.84
C ASP A 17 -44.15 -42.10 -38.94
N ALA A 18 -43.24 -41.23 -38.50
CA ALA A 18 -41.84 -41.28 -38.93
C ALA A 18 -40.91 -40.77 -37.81
N GLN A 19 -40.20 -41.72 -37.19
CA GLN A 19 -39.07 -41.51 -36.31
C GLN A 19 -38.06 -40.51 -36.90
N SER A 20 -37.77 -39.43 -36.18
CA SER A 20 -36.56 -38.65 -36.40
C SER A 20 -35.84 -38.46 -35.06
N SER A 21 -34.76 -39.23 -34.97
CA SER A 21 -33.73 -39.25 -33.93
C SER A 21 -33.28 -37.86 -33.50
N SER A 22 -33.22 -37.67 -32.18
CA SER A 22 -32.46 -36.63 -31.48
C SER A 22 -31.05 -36.43 -32.06
N PRO A 23 -30.59 -35.19 -32.33
CA PRO A 23 -29.18 -34.90 -32.31
C PRO A 23 -28.75 -34.69 -30.84
N LEU A 24 -27.81 -35.52 -30.40
CA LEU A 24 -27.12 -35.37 -29.13
C LEU A 24 -26.56 -33.96 -28.96
N SER A 25 -26.71 -33.44 -27.74
CA SER A 25 -25.94 -32.34 -27.22
C SER A 25 -24.43 -32.64 -27.25
N PRO A 26 -23.58 -31.70 -27.69
CA PRO A 26 -22.28 -31.53 -27.10
C PRO A 26 -22.40 -30.36 -26.12
N SER A 27 -22.77 -30.66 -24.87
CA SER A 27 -22.39 -29.80 -23.74
C SER A 27 -20.90 -29.99 -23.51
N THR A 28 -20.09 -29.51 -24.45
CA THR A 28 -18.67 -29.30 -24.19
C THR A 28 -18.59 -28.00 -23.42
N SER A 29 -18.77 -28.07 -22.10
CA SER A 29 -18.22 -27.03 -21.24
C SER A 29 -16.72 -27.09 -21.47
N VAL A 30 -16.23 -26.27 -22.41
CA VAL A 30 -14.81 -25.97 -22.49
C VAL A 30 -14.51 -25.29 -21.18
N THR A 31 -14.04 -26.07 -20.20
CA THR A 31 -13.37 -25.53 -19.02
C THR A 31 -12.09 -24.92 -19.57
N VAL A 32 -12.21 -23.67 -20.01
CA VAL A 32 -11.09 -22.81 -20.34
C VAL A 32 -10.17 -22.88 -19.12
N PRO A 33 -8.97 -23.48 -19.21
CA PRO A 33 -8.07 -23.64 -18.05
C PRO A 33 -7.87 -22.33 -17.28
N GLU A 34 -7.93 -21.21 -18.00
CA GLU A 34 -7.86 -19.86 -17.49
C GLU A 34 -8.99 -19.51 -16.50
N LEU A 35 -10.19 -20.11 -16.63
CA LEU A 35 -11.31 -19.92 -15.70
C LEU A 35 -11.11 -20.65 -14.37
N SER A 36 -10.23 -21.66 -14.29
CA SER A 36 -9.96 -22.39 -13.04
C SER A 36 -9.16 -21.58 -12.03
N LEU A 37 -8.49 -20.51 -12.48
CA LEU A 37 -7.74 -19.57 -11.65
C LEU A 37 -8.57 -18.34 -11.23
N LEU A 38 -9.74 -18.13 -11.84
CA LEU A 38 -10.64 -17.06 -11.45
C LEU A 38 -11.45 -17.52 -10.25
N SER A 39 -10.98 -17.20 -9.04
CA SER A 39 -11.71 -17.41 -7.79
C SER A 39 -12.88 -16.42 -7.70
N VAL A 40 -13.93 -16.65 -8.49
CA VAL A 40 -15.20 -15.93 -8.39
C VAL A 40 -16.15 -16.72 -7.50
N ASP A 41 -15.77 -16.88 -6.24
CA ASP A 41 -16.61 -17.52 -5.22
C ASP A 41 -17.49 -16.45 -4.56
N GLY A 42 -18.60 -16.09 -5.22
CA GLY A 42 -19.63 -15.21 -4.66
C GLY A 42 -20.15 -14.14 -5.62
N PRO A 43 -21.20 -13.39 -5.23
CA PRO A 43 -21.69 -12.25 -5.98
C PRO A 43 -20.56 -11.21 -6.11
N LEU A 44 -20.22 -10.83 -7.34
CA LEU A 44 -19.14 -9.88 -7.64
C LEU A 44 -19.27 -8.57 -6.85
N GLU A 45 -20.49 -8.11 -6.62
CA GLU A 45 -20.82 -6.90 -5.85
C GLU A 45 -20.39 -6.97 -4.37
N GLU A 46 -20.47 -8.16 -3.76
CA GLU A 46 -20.10 -8.37 -2.35
C GLU A 46 -18.57 -8.48 -2.23
N ALA A 47 -17.95 -9.24 -3.14
CA ALA A 47 -16.50 -9.34 -3.24
C ALA A 47 -15.83 -7.98 -3.54
N THR A 48 -16.47 -7.12 -4.34
CA THR A 48 -15.94 -5.79 -4.68
C THR A 48 -15.99 -4.84 -3.47
N LYS A 49 -17.10 -4.82 -2.72
CA LYS A 49 -17.23 -3.98 -1.51
C LYS A 49 -16.26 -4.39 -0.42
N ASP A 50 -16.08 -5.69 -0.22
CA ASP A 50 -15.09 -6.20 0.72
C ASP A 50 -13.67 -5.79 0.32
N HIS A 51 -13.35 -5.90 -0.98
CA HIS A 51 -12.04 -5.52 -1.49
C HIS A 51 -11.76 -4.02 -1.36
N GLU A 52 -12.76 -3.17 -1.60
CA GLU A 52 -12.65 -1.72 -1.44
C GLU A 52 -12.24 -1.34 -0.01
N VAL A 53 -12.83 -1.95 1.02
CA VAL A 53 -12.50 -1.62 2.42
C VAL A 53 -11.19 -2.27 2.86
N ILE A 54 -10.92 -3.51 2.42
CA ILE A 54 -9.67 -4.23 2.75
C ILE A 54 -8.44 -3.50 2.19
N THR A 55 -8.56 -2.88 1.02
CA THR A 55 -7.46 -2.19 0.34
C THR A 55 -7.41 -0.69 0.62
N ALA A 56 -8.38 -0.15 1.37
CA ALA A 56 -8.39 1.26 1.72
C ALA A 56 -7.18 1.60 2.62
N PRO A 57 -6.35 2.59 2.25
CA PRO A 57 -5.15 2.94 3.02
C PRO A 57 -5.48 3.68 4.31
N LEU A 58 -6.63 4.36 4.37
CA LEU A 58 -7.13 5.07 5.54
C LEU A 58 -8.50 4.52 5.91
N LEU A 59 -8.69 4.26 7.20
CA LEU A 59 -9.89 3.61 7.72
C LEU A 59 -10.39 4.37 8.96
N THR A 60 -11.68 4.69 8.96
CA THR A 60 -12.35 5.15 10.20
C THR A 60 -12.68 3.94 11.08
N ARG A 61 -12.94 4.16 12.36
CA ARG A 61 -13.39 3.07 13.25
C ARG A 61 -14.64 2.36 12.74
N GLY A 62 -15.61 3.10 12.22
CA GLY A 62 -16.83 2.50 11.65
C GLY A 62 -16.51 1.53 10.52
N ALA A 63 -15.65 1.93 9.58
CA ALA A 63 -15.23 1.09 8.46
C ALA A 63 -14.42 -0.14 8.93
N TYR A 64 -13.54 0.04 9.93
CA TYR A 64 -12.76 -1.06 10.51
C TYR A 64 -13.65 -2.16 11.09
N LEU A 65 -14.72 -1.78 11.79
CA LEU A 65 -15.69 -2.72 12.36
C LEU A 65 -16.59 -3.35 11.30
N ALA A 66 -17.05 -2.56 10.32
CA ALA A 66 -17.95 -3.03 9.27
C ALA A 66 -17.29 -4.07 8.34
N ALA A 67 -15.99 -3.95 8.10
CA ALA A 67 -15.23 -4.88 7.26
C ALA A 67 -14.62 -6.07 8.01
N ASP A 68 -14.91 -6.20 9.31
CA ASP A 68 -14.44 -7.28 10.17
C ASP A 68 -12.91 -7.46 10.13
N MET A 69 -12.20 -6.33 10.20
CA MET A 69 -10.74 -6.29 10.03
C MET A 69 -9.98 -6.97 11.17
N ALA A 70 -10.61 -7.05 12.35
CA ALA A 70 -10.06 -7.73 13.53
C ALA A 70 -9.94 -9.24 13.30
N ASP A 71 -11.01 -9.87 12.81
CA ASP A 71 -11.05 -11.32 12.58
C ASP A 71 -10.13 -11.72 11.40
N LYS A 72 -9.99 -10.83 10.43
CA LYS A 72 -9.07 -10.98 9.29
C LYS A 72 -7.59 -10.73 9.63
N ARG A 73 -7.24 -10.45 10.90
CA ARG A 73 -5.87 -10.15 11.38
C ARG A 73 -5.14 -9.09 10.55
N HIS A 74 -5.84 -8.04 10.14
CA HIS A 74 -5.21 -6.93 9.43
C HIS A 74 -4.36 -6.09 10.38
N GLN A 75 -3.17 -5.72 9.92
CA GLN A 75 -2.28 -4.82 10.63
C GLN A 75 -2.63 -3.38 10.31
N TYR A 76 -2.78 -2.58 11.34
CA TYR A 76 -3.11 -1.18 11.21
C TYR A 76 -2.37 -0.35 12.25
N GLY A 77 -2.17 0.91 11.90
CA GLY A 77 -1.62 1.92 12.78
C GLY A 77 -2.65 2.98 13.12
N VAL A 78 -2.55 3.60 14.29
CA VAL A 78 -3.34 4.79 14.63
C VAL A 78 -2.64 6.00 14.02
N LEU A 79 -3.32 6.68 13.10
CA LEU A 79 -2.78 7.88 12.45
C LEU A 79 -3.17 9.16 13.18
N GLY A 80 -4.38 9.19 13.77
CA GLY A 80 -4.87 10.35 14.48
C GLY A 80 -6.37 10.33 14.72
N SER A 81 -6.96 11.52 14.76
CA SER A 81 -8.38 11.75 15.07
C SER A 81 -9.07 12.53 13.95
N VAL A 82 -10.22 12.05 13.52
CA VAL A 82 -11.14 12.74 12.61
C VAL A 82 -11.88 13.80 13.40
N VAL A 83 -11.68 15.08 13.04
CA VAL A 83 -12.40 16.20 13.65
C VAL A 83 -13.77 16.38 13.01
N ALA A 84 -13.83 16.29 11.68
CA ALA A 84 -15.06 16.40 10.91
C ALA A 84 -14.84 15.80 9.52
N ILE A 85 -15.87 15.14 9.00
CA ILE A 85 -15.98 14.73 7.61
C ILE A 85 -16.92 15.74 6.95
N LYS A 86 -16.50 16.26 5.80
CA LYS A 86 -17.27 17.25 5.03
C LYS A 86 -17.61 16.65 3.68
N ASP A 87 -18.88 16.70 3.34
CA ASP A 87 -19.41 16.36 2.03
C ASP A 87 -20.26 17.53 1.50
N LYS A 88 -20.72 17.45 0.25
CA LYS A 88 -21.60 18.44 -0.38
C LYS A 88 -22.87 18.69 0.42
N ASP A 89 -23.36 17.66 1.10
CA ASP A 89 -24.64 17.68 1.83
C ASP A 89 -24.50 18.05 3.32
N GLY A 90 -23.27 18.28 3.82
CA GLY A 90 -23.06 18.74 5.19
C GLY A 90 -21.73 18.31 5.80
N SER A 91 -21.63 18.49 7.12
CA SER A 91 -20.49 18.03 7.91
C SER A 91 -20.97 17.21 9.07
N TYR A 92 -20.33 16.06 9.30
CA TYR A 92 -20.58 15.23 10.47
C TYR A 92 -19.27 14.85 11.15
N ALA A 93 -19.30 14.66 12.46
CA ALA A 93 -18.20 14.15 13.24
C ALA A 93 -18.53 12.69 13.63
N PRO A 94 -17.64 11.72 13.37
CA PRO A 94 -17.82 10.35 13.87
C PRO A 94 -17.86 10.32 15.39
N GLU A 95 -18.69 9.44 15.97
CA GLU A 95 -18.74 9.22 17.42
C GLU A 95 -17.40 8.69 17.96
N ASP A 96 -16.81 7.71 17.25
CA ASP A 96 -15.43 7.28 17.47
C ASP A 96 -14.53 7.95 16.43
N PRO A 97 -13.71 8.93 16.83
CA PRO A 97 -12.96 9.74 15.87
C PRO A 97 -11.65 9.06 15.44
N ARG A 98 -11.33 7.84 15.88
CA ARG A 98 -10.05 7.22 15.54
C ARG A 98 -9.92 6.99 14.04
N LEU A 99 -8.81 7.49 13.50
CA LEU A 99 -8.37 7.28 12.13
C LEU A 99 -7.18 6.33 12.12
N TYR A 100 -7.28 5.28 11.31
CA TYR A 100 -6.24 4.27 11.15
C TYR A 100 -5.58 4.38 9.77
N VAL A 101 -4.32 3.97 9.72
CA VAL A 101 -3.60 3.64 8.49
C VAL A 101 -3.56 2.12 8.33
N ASN A 102 -3.98 1.63 7.17
CA ASN A 102 -3.91 0.21 6.84
C ASN A 102 -2.50 -0.12 6.34
N THR A 103 -1.73 -0.84 7.15
CA THR A 103 -0.34 -1.16 6.80
C THR A 103 -0.21 -2.37 5.87
N ASN A 104 -1.30 -3.10 5.62
CA ASN A 104 -1.36 -4.19 4.65
C ASN A 104 -1.64 -3.69 3.23
N ALA A 105 -2.30 -2.56 3.09
CA ALA A 105 -2.62 -1.99 1.79
C ALA A 105 -1.39 -1.27 1.20
N PRO A 106 -1.07 -1.50 -0.09
CA PRO A 106 -0.04 -0.70 -0.75
C PRO A 106 -0.57 0.72 -0.98
N PHE A 107 0.19 1.73 -0.57
CA PHE A 107 -0.18 3.13 -0.82
C PHE A 107 1.03 4.03 -1.01
N LEU A 108 0.77 5.18 -1.64
CA LEU A 108 1.68 6.31 -1.72
C LEU A 108 1.13 7.42 -0.84
N THR A 109 1.96 8.00 0.01
CA THR A 109 1.60 9.18 0.80
C THR A 109 2.55 10.33 0.49
N ILE A 110 1.97 11.49 0.19
CA ILE A 110 2.70 12.74 -0.01
C ILE A 110 2.32 13.66 1.15
N VAL A 111 3.30 14.07 1.95
CA VAL A 111 3.08 14.94 3.12
C VAL A 111 3.62 16.34 2.82
N CYS A 112 2.70 17.29 2.64
CA CYS A 112 3.00 18.69 2.33
C CYS A 112 2.39 19.62 3.38
N GLY A 113 2.96 20.82 3.55
CA GLY A 113 2.48 21.78 4.53
C GLY A 113 3.51 22.85 4.90
N VAL A 114 3.04 23.91 5.55
CA VAL A 114 3.88 25.02 6.00
C VAL A 114 4.88 24.59 7.08
N GLN A 115 5.90 25.42 7.34
CA GLN A 115 6.84 25.16 8.44
C GLN A 115 6.07 25.03 9.76
N GLY A 116 6.39 24.00 10.56
CA GLY A 116 5.72 23.74 11.83
C GLY A 116 4.35 23.05 11.72
N SER A 117 3.86 22.70 10.53
CA SER A 117 2.54 22.04 10.37
C SER A 117 2.50 20.56 10.76
N GLY A 118 3.58 20.01 11.36
CA GLY A 118 3.64 18.61 11.77
C GLY A 118 3.93 17.59 10.66
N LYS A 119 4.44 18.00 9.48
CA LYS A 119 4.76 17.07 8.37
C LYS A 119 5.62 15.88 8.81
N SER A 120 6.72 16.19 9.47
CA SER A 120 7.74 15.23 9.87
C SER A 120 7.29 14.38 11.06
N HIS A 121 6.43 14.94 11.93
CA HIS A 121 5.65 14.18 12.90
C HIS A 121 4.70 13.18 12.23
N THR A 122 3.93 13.56 11.21
CA THR A 122 3.06 12.63 10.46
C THR A 122 3.85 11.50 9.83
N VAL A 123 5.01 11.79 9.24
CA VAL A 123 5.90 10.76 8.68
C VAL A 123 6.43 9.83 9.77
N SER A 124 6.80 10.37 10.93
CA SER A 124 7.27 9.57 12.07
C SER A 124 6.17 8.63 12.57
N VAL A 125 4.93 9.11 12.75
CA VAL A 125 3.79 8.27 13.13
C VAL A 125 3.53 7.16 12.11
N LEU A 126 3.63 7.45 10.81
CA LEU A 126 3.52 6.41 9.78
C LEU A 126 4.62 5.35 9.92
N LEU A 127 5.87 5.76 10.14
CA LEU A 127 6.99 4.85 10.34
C LEU A 127 6.86 4.06 11.65
N GLU A 128 6.39 4.66 12.73
CA GLU A 128 6.13 3.99 14.01
C GLU A 128 5.13 2.85 13.82
N ASN A 129 4.01 3.15 13.15
CA ASN A 129 2.96 2.19 12.82
C ASN A 129 3.45 1.01 11.94
N MET A 130 4.47 1.24 11.11
CA MET A 130 5.02 0.23 10.22
C MET A 130 6.18 -0.57 10.82
N LEU A 131 6.99 0.04 11.69
CA LEU A 131 8.27 -0.51 12.14
C LEU A 131 8.28 -0.98 13.60
N ILE A 132 7.34 -0.52 14.43
CA ILE A 132 7.21 -0.93 15.84
C ILE A 132 6.10 -1.97 15.94
N SER A 133 6.45 -3.17 16.42
CA SER A 133 5.50 -4.27 16.63
C SER A 133 5.23 -4.53 18.10
N GLY A 134 4.04 -5.05 18.40
CA GLY A 134 3.66 -5.48 19.76
C GLY A 134 3.35 -4.35 20.75
N PHE A 135 2.99 -3.16 20.26
CA PHE A 135 2.55 -2.04 21.09
C PHE A 135 1.13 -1.59 20.72
N GLU A 136 0.13 -2.09 21.45
CA GLU A 136 -1.29 -1.94 21.11
C GLU A 136 -1.77 -0.48 21.01
N ALA A 137 -1.14 0.45 21.73
CA ALA A 137 -1.54 1.86 21.76
C ALA A 137 -1.34 2.58 20.42
N ILE A 138 -0.37 2.14 19.59
CA ILE A 138 -0.18 2.65 18.23
C ILE A 138 -0.91 1.80 17.18
N GLY A 139 -1.56 0.70 17.57
CA GLY A 139 -2.27 -0.19 16.67
C GLY A 139 -1.78 -1.63 16.77
N VAL A 140 -2.15 -2.43 15.79
CA VAL A 140 -1.78 -3.85 15.72
C VAL A 140 -0.81 -4.04 14.58
N SER A 141 0.44 -4.36 14.94
CA SER A 141 1.50 -4.78 14.01
C SER A 141 2.13 -6.04 14.58
N GLU A 142 1.79 -7.19 14.00
CA GLU A 142 2.38 -8.49 14.38
C GLU A 142 3.78 -8.66 13.75
N LYS A 143 3.94 -8.15 12.53
CA LYS A 143 5.15 -8.20 11.73
C LYS A 143 5.52 -6.80 11.24
N ALA A 144 6.62 -6.29 11.78
CA ALA A 144 7.24 -5.05 11.33
C ALA A 144 7.58 -5.13 9.84
N LEU A 145 7.29 -4.05 9.12
CA LEU A 145 7.73 -3.85 7.74
C LEU A 145 9.22 -3.52 7.70
N SER A 146 9.79 -3.55 6.49
CA SER A 146 11.14 -3.04 6.23
C SER A 146 11.04 -1.59 5.75
N GLY A 147 11.93 -0.73 6.24
CA GLY A 147 11.94 0.70 5.90
C GLY A 147 13.26 1.11 5.25
N LEU A 148 13.17 1.91 4.19
CA LEU A 148 14.28 2.65 3.59
C LEU A 148 13.92 4.14 3.63
N VAL A 149 14.77 4.95 4.26
CA VAL A 149 14.58 6.40 4.35
C VAL A 149 15.70 7.09 3.59
N LEU A 150 15.34 7.79 2.51
CA LEU A 150 16.26 8.66 1.78
C LEU A 150 16.07 10.09 2.30
N HIS A 151 16.99 10.53 3.14
CA HIS A 151 16.93 11.86 3.73
C HIS A 151 17.85 12.83 3.00
N PHE A 152 17.28 13.90 2.46
CA PHE A 152 18.03 15.06 2.01
C PHE A 152 18.05 16.10 3.13
N GLY A 153 19.25 16.43 3.60
CA GLY A 153 19.47 17.39 4.68
C GLY A 153 20.81 18.10 4.53
N GLU A 154 20.97 19.19 5.26
CA GLU A 154 22.23 19.95 5.27
C GLU A 154 23.34 19.13 5.98
N GLY A 155 24.60 19.33 5.59
CA GLY A 155 25.77 18.58 6.06
C GLY A 155 26.75 19.39 6.92
N GLY A 156 26.31 20.46 7.59
CA GLY A 156 27.16 21.43 8.30
C GLY A 156 27.19 21.32 9.84
N SER A 157 27.91 22.26 10.47
CA SER A 157 27.95 22.43 11.93
C SER A 157 26.62 23.00 12.43
N GLY A 158 25.77 22.14 12.99
CA GLY A 158 24.41 22.49 13.42
C GLY A 158 23.35 21.49 12.95
N THR A 159 23.75 20.48 12.18
CA THR A 159 22.83 19.46 11.67
C THR A 159 22.46 18.50 12.80
N GLY A 160 21.15 18.32 12.96
CA GLY A 160 20.59 17.29 13.83
C GLY A 160 20.48 15.95 13.11
N PRO A 161 20.28 14.86 13.86
CA PRO A 161 19.82 13.60 13.31
C PRO A 161 18.56 13.78 12.47
N CYS A 162 18.40 12.96 11.42
CA CYS A 162 17.13 12.86 10.73
C CYS A 162 16.03 12.49 11.72
N GLU A 163 14.82 13.04 11.56
CA GLU A 163 13.69 12.72 12.46
C GLU A 163 13.40 11.22 12.53
N ALA A 164 13.57 10.50 11.42
CA ALA A 164 13.43 9.05 11.39
C ALA A 164 14.45 8.32 12.28
N GLY A 165 15.59 8.93 12.61
CA GLY A 165 16.55 8.35 13.56
C GLY A 165 15.97 8.21 14.98
N TRP A 166 15.02 9.07 15.36
CA TRP A 166 14.42 9.06 16.69
C TRP A 166 13.48 7.88 16.92
N LEU A 167 13.03 7.18 15.87
CA LEU A 167 12.28 5.92 16.00
C LEU A 167 13.05 4.87 16.82
N GLY A 168 14.38 4.89 16.76
CA GLY A 168 15.25 3.98 17.52
C GLY A 168 15.32 4.31 19.01
N CYS A 169 14.78 5.45 19.42
CA CYS A 169 14.82 5.98 20.77
C CYS A 169 13.40 6.01 21.33
N SER A 170 13.08 5.09 22.23
CA SER A 170 11.82 5.15 22.97
C SER A 170 12.08 4.92 24.45
N GLU A 171 11.54 5.82 25.27
CA GLU A 171 11.53 5.70 26.74
C GLU A 171 10.21 5.10 27.24
N VAL A 172 9.28 4.80 26.33
CA VAL A 172 7.95 4.29 26.66
C VAL A 172 8.04 2.82 27.06
N ALA A 173 7.56 2.50 28.26
CA ALA A 173 7.54 1.13 28.76
C ALA A 173 6.74 0.21 27.81
N GLY A 174 7.34 -0.91 27.42
CA GLY A 174 6.74 -1.91 26.53
C GLY A 174 7.02 -1.69 25.03
N VAL A 175 7.53 -0.53 24.63
CA VAL A 175 7.94 -0.29 23.25
C VAL A 175 9.28 -0.98 22.95
N ARG A 176 9.35 -1.68 21.82
CA ARG A 176 10.59 -2.25 21.29
C ARG A 176 11.01 -1.44 20.07
N PRO A 177 11.89 -0.44 20.23
CA PRO A 177 12.28 0.40 19.11
C PRO A 177 13.05 -0.41 18.05
N PRO A 178 12.89 -0.09 16.75
CA PRO A 178 13.65 -0.72 15.69
C PRO A 178 15.12 -0.37 15.79
N ARG A 179 15.99 -1.28 15.30
CA ARG A 179 17.39 -0.95 15.05
C ARG A 179 17.49 -0.13 13.77
N ILE A 180 18.19 1.00 13.85
CA ILE A 180 18.34 1.92 12.72
C ILE A 180 19.78 1.92 12.27
N MET A 181 19.96 1.75 10.96
CA MET A 181 21.27 1.80 10.32
C MET A 181 21.31 3.01 9.38
N VAL A 182 22.21 3.92 9.68
CA VAL A 182 22.39 5.18 8.96
C VAL A 182 23.63 5.05 8.09
N TYR A 183 23.40 5.06 6.78
CA TYR A 183 24.48 5.05 5.80
C TYR A 183 24.82 6.47 5.36
N VAL A 184 26.10 6.81 5.39
CA VAL A 184 26.59 8.17 5.07
C VAL A 184 27.81 8.12 4.17
N SER A 185 28.11 9.22 3.48
CA SER A 185 29.36 9.32 2.71
C SER A 185 30.56 9.13 3.64
N SER A 186 31.58 8.42 3.14
CA SER A 186 32.84 8.19 3.87
C SER A 186 33.49 9.51 4.33
N SER A 187 33.31 10.60 3.58
CA SER A 187 33.86 11.92 3.95
C SER A 187 33.13 12.59 5.12
N SER A 188 31.87 12.23 5.38
CA SER A 188 31.05 12.80 6.46
C SER A 188 30.87 11.85 7.65
N LEU A 189 31.44 10.65 7.60
CA LEU A 189 31.28 9.61 8.62
C LEU A 189 31.58 10.08 10.05
N SER A 190 32.72 10.73 10.28
CA SER A 190 33.11 11.23 11.61
C SER A 190 32.13 12.30 12.13
N THR A 191 31.66 13.18 11.24
CA THR A 191 30.66 14.20 11.58
C THR A 191 29.33 13.56 11.94
N MET A 192 28.86 12.62 11.13
CA MET A 192 27.56 11.97 11.31
C MET A 192 27.53 11.05 12.53
N ARG A 193 28.63 10.35 12.85
CA ARG A 193 28.76 9.62 14.11
C ARG A 193 28.56 10.53 15.33
N ARG A 194 29.09 11.75 15.29
CA ARG A 194 28.88 12.74 16.37
C ARG A 194 27.45 13.27 16.39
N VAL A 195 26.84 13.49 15.23
CA VAL A 195 25.44 13.96 15.11
C VAL A 195 24.47 12.95 15.72
N TYR A 196 24.64 11.65 15.41
CA TYR A 196 23.75 10.58 15.86
C TYR A 196 24.12 9.97 17.22
N ALA A 197 25.29 10.30 17.79
CA ALA A 197 25.70 9.80 19.11
C ALA A 197 24.66 9.97 20.24
N PRO A 198 23.87 11.07 20.30
CA PRO A 198 22.83 11.23 21.32
C PRO A 198 21.70 10.18 21.25
N LEU A 199 21.50 9.52 20.10
CA LEU A 199 20.44 8.52 19.91
C LEU A 199 20.82 7.15 20.50
N GLY A 200 22.02 7.03 21.07
CA GLY A 200 22.46 5.85 21.79
C GLY A 200 22.71 4.64 20.88
N HIS A 201 22.53 3.45 21.44
CA HIS A 201 22.98 2.18 20.85
C HIS A 201 22.01 1.58 19.82
N SER A 202 20.78 2.09 19.74
CA SER A 202 19.79 1.64 18.75
C SER A 202 20.10 2.11 17.33
N VAL A 203 20.99 3.09 17.20
CA VAL A 203 21.35 3.72 15.92
C VAL A 203 22.83 3.50 15.63
N THR A 204 23.13 2.89 14.49
CA THR A 204 24.49 2.67 14.01
C THR A 204 24.75 3.53 12.77
N VAL A 205 25.95 4.10 12.67
CA VAL A 205 26.35 4.93 11.53
C VAL A 205 27.53 4.29 10.82
N GLU A 206 27.31 3.90 9.57
CA GLU A 206 28.28 3.21 8.72
C GLU A 206 28.48 3.95 7.39
N PRO A 207 29.65 3.80 6.75
CA PRO A 207 29.87 4.35 5.42
C PRO A 207 28.98 3.62 4.40
N LEU A 208 28.36 4.39 3.50
CA LEU A 208 27.69 3.84 2.31
C LEU A 208 28.77 3.43 1.31
N LEU A 209 28.98 2.12 1.19
CA LEU A 209 29.93 1.53 0.24
C LEU A 209 29.16 0.65 -0.74
N PHE A 210 29.50 0.75 -2.01
CA PHE A 210 28.96 -0.10 -3.06
C PHE A 210 30.02 -1.12 -3.49
N SER A 211 29.59 -2.32 -3.86
CA SER A 211 30.51 -3.30 -4.44
C SER A 211 30.93 -2.85 -5.84
N GLU A 212 32.20 -3.04 -6.22
CA GLU A 212 32.67 -2.78 -7.60
C GLU A 212 31.86 -3.57 -8.64
N LYS A 213 31.35 -4.75 -8.27
CA LYS A 213 30.50 -5.58 -9.15
C LYS A 213 29.11 -5.00 -9.38
N GLU A 214 28.65 -4.12 -8.49
CA GLU A 214 27.34 -3.47 -8.55
C GLU A 214 27.43 -2.07 -9.20
N LEU A 215 28.64 -1.54 -9.35
CA LEU A 215 28.93 -0.26 -10.00
C LEU A 215 29.39 -0.49 -11.44
N ASP A 216 28.47 -0.87 -12.33
CA ASP A 216 28.77 -0.81 -13.77
C ASP A 216 28.72 0.65 -14.28
N VAL A 217 29.34 0.88 -15.42
CA VAL A 217 29.45 2.22 -16.01
C VAL A 217 28.07 2.81 -16.30
N GLU A 218 27.08 1.97 -16.65
CA GLU A 218 25.71 2.40 -16.91
C GLU A 218 25.00 2.89 -15.63
N ALA A 219 25.16 2.17 -14.52
CA ALA A 219 24.63 2.52 -13.21
C ALA A 219 25.25 3.82 -12.69
N ILE A 220 26.57 3.99 -12.88
CA ILE A 220 27.27 5.23 -12.53
C ILE A 220 26.73 6.40 -13.36
N LEU A 221 26.62 6.25 -14.68
CA LEU A 221 26.10 7.31 -15.57
C LEU A 221 24.64 7.66 -15.29
N SER A 222 23.83 6.66 -14.93
CA SER A 222 22.44 6.81 -14.51
C SER A 222 22.33 7.60 -13.20
N MET A 223 23.13 7.25 -12.18
CA MET A 223 23.19 7.99 -10.90
C MET A 223 23.61 9.45 -11.08
N MET A 224 24.44 9.74 -12.09
CA MET A 224 24.89 11.10 -12.39
C MET A 224 23.94 11.88 -13.31
N ALA A 225 22.80 11.29 -13.71
CA ALA A 225 21.80 11.87 -14.61
C ALA A 225 22.38 12.39 -15.94
N VAL A 226 23.47 11.77 -16.43
CA VAL A 226 24.23 12.25 -17.60
C VAL A 226 23.48 12.03 -18.91
N GLY A 227 22.47 11.15 -18.93
CA GLY A 227 21.66 10.87 -20.12
C GLY A 227 20.63 11.93 -20.49
N GLY A 228 20.43 12.99 -19.69
CA GLY A 228 19.36 13.99 -19.88
C GLY A 228 19.77 15.35 -20.43
N SER A 229 21.08 15.67 -20.50
CA SER A 229 21.57 17.01 -20.88
C SER A 229 22.69 16.93 -21.92
N GLU A 230 22.66 17.78 -22.94
CA GLU A 230 23.61 17.84 -24.07
C GLU A 230 25.09 18.09 -23.68
N SER A 231 25.42 18.30 -22.41
CA SER A 231 26.80 18.46 -21.95
C SER A 231 27.09 17.60 -20.71
N ALA A 232 27.76 16.48 -20.92
CA ALA A 232 28.34 15.72 -19.82
C ALA A 232 29.36 16.59 -19.06
N PRO A 233 29.36 16.60 -17.73
CA PRO A 233 30.33 17.35 -16.93
C PRO A 233 31.78 16.95 -17.28
N LEU A 234 32.73 17.89 -17.23
CA LEU A 234 34.13 17.65 -17.64
C LEU A 234 34.83 16.49 -16.89
N TYR A 235 34.41 16.19 -15.65
CA TYR A 235 34.93 15.04 -14.90
C TYR A 235 34.52 13.69 -15.51
N MET A 236 33.44 13.66 -16.30
CA MET A 236 32.94 12.46 -16.97
C MET A 236 33.91 11.90 -18.00
N HIS A 237 34.66 12.77 -18.66
CA HIS A 237 35.66 12.36 -19.65
C HIS A 237 36.67 11.39 -19.05
N ARG A 238 37.05 11.62 -17.79
CA ARG A 238 38.01 10.79 -17.04
C ARG A 238 37.40 9.47 -16.56
N VAL A 239 36.10 9.43 -16.28
CA VAL A 239 35.38 8.21 -15.87
C VAL A 239 35.16 7.29 -17.08
N MET A 240 34.87 7.86 -18.25
CA MET A 240 34.68 7.09 -19.49
C MET A 240 35.97 6.56 -20.13
N THR A 241 37.14 7.00 -19.67
CA THR A 241 38.46 6.56 -20.19
C THR A 241 39.19 5.59 -19.27
N ILE A 242 38.59 5.22 -18.14
CA ILE A 242 39.05 4.13 -17.26
C ILE A 242 38.43 2.82 -17.76
#